data_AF-V4HLX7-F1
#
_entry.id   AF-V4HLX7-F1
#
_cell.length_a   1.000
_cell.length_b   1.000
_cell.length_c   1.000
_cell.angle_alpha   90.00
_cell.angle_beta   90.00
_cell.angle_gamma   90.00
#
_symmetry.space_group_name_H-M   'P 1'
#
loop_
_entity.id
_entity.type
_entity.pdbx_description
1 polymer ?
#
loop_
_entity_poly.entity_id
_entity_poly.type
_entity_poly.pdbx_seq_one_letter_code
_entity_poly.pdbx_strand_id
1 'polypeptide(L)'
;MNTTSHDHQDIDWHSIRDHVVANIDDIRPATYDEMMDGVEAIHDSNEIPMGVLDLAVETGLLKRQGDGLDDSYTFNLPRANEEVEEKGSDTSELHITDDGRKYALAMVERDSWVLYEEGEKQVKAPWKTGNLYNAAWGGQLDADEQPETDFETARRWSEMAHSTGLPGVAECGEVHPGYLLQRELLPPGVNIILIDIDDCIDPETNELLPEARRIIDRANSYTEVSMSGTGVHIFVFGRLPEWFPSSRLVEPMHTDEQPAGEQPKVEIYQRRRIVITTGDHLAGTPDDVADGHDLIADLCDEYYEDDRTAEDVLKDLSSRDDKYDSESSSGDRSPYFDVDPASLLGSGYRKVGTRVQGPHPKHGSSGGSSFADGGRNFAVENDVWTCYRHGTGGNALHLVAVMEEYLNCGDAGSGCLDSLSDTEFAQLCLDARDNHGFSGKPPYQALLGVAKSQGLAADSADQFDYGLRDVLTTMYEGTDSGML
;
A
#
# COMPACT_ATOMS: atom_id res chain seq x y z
N MET A 1 0.84 37.83 50.88
CA MET A 1 2.25 37.55 50.58
C MET A 1 2.23 36.22 49.84
N ASN A 2 1.89 36.14 48.56
CA ASN A 2 2.53 36.74 47.37
C ASN A 2 4.05 36.53 47.33
N THR A 3 4.42 35.44 46.67
CA THR A 3 5.47 35.32 45.64
C THR A 3 4.93 34.31 44.61
N THR A 4 4.20 34.74 43.56
CA THR A 4 4.65 34.81 42.15
C THR A 4 5.44 33.57 41.71
N SER A 5 4.82 32.60 41.00
CA SER A 5 4.86 32.44 39.53
C SER A 5 6.23 32.78 38.93
N HIS A 6 6.94 31.79 38.38
CA HIS A 6 7.76 31.92 37.17
C HIS A 6 7.59 30.62 36.37
N ASP A 7 7.43 30.80 35.07
CA ASP A 7 7.15 29.80 34.05
C ASP A 7 8.15 28.64 34.06
N HIS A 8 7.66 27.40 34.06
CA HIS A 8 8.39 26.34 33.36
C HIS A 8 7.86 26.41 31.94
N GLN A 9 8.46 27.30 31.15
CA GLN A 9 8.22 27.38 29.72
C GLN A 9 8.31 25.96 29.12
N ASP A 10 7.40 25.65 28.20
CA ASP A 10 7.35 24.38 27.47
C ASP A 10 8.73 24.08 26.87
N ILE A 11 9.50 23.21 27.54
CA ILE A 11 10.77 22.75 27.03
C ILE A 11 10.47 21.92 25.78
N ASP A 12 10.82 22.48 24.61
CA ASP A 12 10.65 21.82 23.31
C ASP A 12 11.66 20.67 23.15
N TRP A 13 11.33 19.53 23.76
CA TRP A 13 12.14 18.31 23.71
C TRP A 13 12.29 17.72 22.30
N HIS A 14 11.39 18.05 21.37
CA HIS A 14 11.50 17.64 19.98
C HIS A 14 12.63 18.39 19.28
N SER A 15 12.66 19.71 19.39
CA SER A 15 13.74 20.53 18.82
C SER A 15 15.09 20.25 19.49
N ILE A 16 15.11 20.00 20.81
CA ILE A 16 16.33 19.61 21.54
C ILE A 16 16.86 18.28 21.02
N ARG A 17 16.00 17.28 20.82
CA ARG A 17 16.38 15.99 20.25
C ARG A 17 17.00 16.14 18.87
N ASP A 18 16.33 16.86 17.98
CA ASP A 18 16.80 17.03 16.60
C ASP A 18 18.14 17.77 16.56
N HIS A 19 18.34 18.74 17.47
CA HIS A 19 19.62 19.41 17.66
C HIS A 19 20.71 18.46 18.17
N VAL A 20 20.44 17.66 19.21
CA VAL A 20 21.42 16.73 19.78
C VAL A 20 21.82 15.67 18.76
N VAL A 21 20.84 15.05 18.08
CA VAL A 21 21.07 14.00 17.08
C VAL A 21 21.86 14.52 15.88
N ALA A 22 21.62 15.77 15.46
CA ALA A 22 22.33 16.36 14.32
C ALA A 22 23.79 16.74 14.64
N ASN A 23 24.15 16.85 15.91
CA ASN A 23 25.46 17.35 16.35
C ASN A 23 26.32 16.30 17.08
N ILE A 24 25.83 15.06 17.22
CA ILE A 24 26.67 13.92 17.63
C ILE A 24 27.17 13.19 16.39
N ASP A 25 28.49 13.02 16.30
CA ASP A 25 29.15 12.44 15.12
C ASP A 25 28.87 10.93 14.92
N ASP A 26 28.25 10.26 15.91
CA ASP A 26 27.96 8.83 15.91
C ASP A 26 26.59 8.52 16.54
N ILE A 27 25.96 7.42 16.12
CA ILE A 27 24.73 6.89 16.75
C ILE A 27 25.09 6.31 18.13
N ARG A 28 25.07 7.17 19.16
CA ARG A 28 25.31 6.80 20.57
C ARG A 28 24.43 7.61 21.52
N PRO A 29 24.23 7.14 22.77
CA PRO A 29 23.64 7.96 23.82
C PRO A 29 24.43 9.27 23.97
N ALA A 30 23.69 10.37 24.15
CA ALA A 30 24.27 11.69 24.36
C ALA A 30 24.80 11.79 25.79
N THR A 31 25.95 12.44 25.98
CA THR A 31 26.47 12.73 27.33
C THR A 31 25.64 13.83 27.99
N TYR A 32 25.78 14.00 29.31
CA TYR A 32 25.17 15.13 30.02
C TYR A 32 25.48 16.47 29.34
N ASP A 33 26.74 16.73 29.00
CA ASP A 33 27.16 17.98 28.38
C ASP A 33 26.50 18.18 27.00
N GLU A 34 26.42 17.13 26.18
CA GLU A 34 25.78 17.18 24.86
C GLU A 34 24.27 17.43 24.97
N MET A 35 23.61 16.87 25.98
CA MET A 35 22.20 17.13 26.25
C MET A 35 21.97 18.55 26.73
N MET A 36 22.81 19.06 27.64
CA MET A 36 22.71 20.42 28.12
C MET A 36 23.04 21.44 27.03
N ASP A 37 24.02 21.17 26.17
CA ASP A 37 24.29 21.99 24.98
C ASP A 37 23.06 22.05 24.07
N GLY A 38 22.36 20.94 23.87
CA GLY A 38 21.10 20.90 23.12
C GLY A 38 19.98 21.70 23.77
N VAL A 39 19.84 21.62 25.11
CA VAL A 39 18.85 22.41 25.85
C VAL A 39 19.17 23.91 25.75
N GLU A 40 20.43 24.30 25.94
CA GLU A 40 20.90 25.70 25.87
C GLU A 40 20.90 26.28 24.44
N ALA A 41 20.98 25.42 23.42
CA ALA A 41 20.85 25.85 22.03
C ALA A 41 19.40 26.23 21.65
N ILE A 42 18.41 25.62 22.31
CA ILE A 42 16.99 25.80 22.00
C ILE A 42 16.31 26.76 22.99
N HIS A 43 16.77 26.81 24.24
CA HIS A 43 16.20 27.62 25.33
C HIS A 43 17.24 28.55 25.95
N ASP A 44 16.83 29.75 26.39
CA ASP A 44 17.75 30.68 27.06
C ASP A 44 18.22 30.07 28.40
N SER A 45 19.53 30.08 28.64
CA SER A 45 20.17 29.64 29.88
C SER A 45 19.52 30.16 31.18
N ASN A 46 18.87 31.33 31.15
CA ASN A 46 18.18 31.90 32.32
C ASN A 46 16.78 31.31 32.56
N GLU A 47 16.25 30.53 31.61
CA GLU A 47 14.91 29.93 31.60
C GLU A 47 14.94 28.41 31.82
N ILE A 48 16.12 27.78 31.80
CA ILE A 48 16.30 26.34 32.00
C ILE A 48 16.07 25.96 33.48
N PRO A 49 15.10 25.08 33.80
CA PRO A 49 14.89 24.62 35.16
C PRO A 49 16.09 23.83 35.70
N MET A 50 16.41 24.05 36.97
CA MET A 50 17.41 23.22 37.66
C MET A 50 16.97 21.75 37.65
N GLY A 51 17.82 20.85 37.15
CA GLY A 51 17.48 19.42 37.04
C GLY A 51 16.56 19.07 35.86
N VAL A 52 16.54 19.89 34.79
CA VAL A 52 15.71 19.67 33.59
C VAL A 52 15.83 18.26 33.00
N LEU A 53 17.05 17.68 32.99
CA LEU A 53 17.28 16.31 32.51
C LEU A 53 16.76 15.25 33.49
N ASP A 54 16.88 15.48 34.80
CA ASP A 54 16.31 14.57 35.81
C ASP A 54 14.79 14.57 35.71
N LEU A 55 14.16 15.73 35.55
CA LEU A 55 12.71 15.84 35.34
C LEU A 55 12.26 15.14 34.04
N ALA A 56 13.04 15.24 32.97
CA ALA A 56 12.76 14.53 31.72
C ALA A 56 12.93 13.01 31.84
N VAL A 57 13.83 12.54 32.71
CA VAL A 57 13.95 11.12 33.06
C VAL A 57 12.75 10.67 33.91
N GLU A 58 12.35 11.47 34.90
CA GLU A 58 11.19 11.17 35.76
C GLU A 58 9.87 11.14 35.00
N THR A 59 9.72 11.99 33.98
CA THR A 59 8.54 12.03 33.10
C THR A 59 8.61 11.01 31.96
N GLY A 60 9.68 10.23 31.87
CA GLY A 60 9.84 9.15 30.90
C GLY A 60 10.24 9.59 29.48
N LEU A 61 10.54 10.88 29.26
CA LEU A 61 11.00 11.42 27.99
C LEU A 61 12.45 11.01 27.66
N LEU A 62 13.27 10.81 28.71
CA LEU A 62 14.65 10.37 28.60
C LEU A 62 14.89 9.09 29.41
N LYS A 63 15.81 8.26 28.94
CA LYS A 63 16.41 7.17 29.71
C LYS A 63 17.85 7.53 30.02
N ARG A 64 18.21 7.49 31.31
CA ARG A 64 19.57 7.73 31.81
C ARG A 64 20.28 6.41 32.10
N GLN A 65 21.54 6.30 31.71
CA GLN A 65 22.45 5.22 32.11
C GLN A 65 23.74 5.81 32.71
N GLY A 66 24.05 5.41 33.94
CA GLY A 66 25.22 5.87 34.70
C GLY A 66 24.89 6.06 36.18
N ASP A 67 25.92 6.31 37.00
CA ASP A 67 25.81 6.62 38.43
C ASP A 67 26.51 7.94 38.82
N GLY A 68 26.58 8.92 37.89
CA GLY A 68 27.17 10.23 38.18
C GLY A 68 27.69 11.00 36.95
N LEU A 69 28.89 11.57 37.04
CA LEU A 69 29.43 12.54 36.05
C LEU A 69 29.65 11.98 34.63
N ASP A 70 29.47 10.67 34.42
CA ASP A 70 29.54 10.00 33.12
C ASP A 70 28.16 9.54 32.63
N ASP A 71 27.08 10.16 33.14
CA ASP A 71 25.71 9.83 32.76
C ASP A 71 25.49 10.06 31.26
N SER A 72 24.86 9.08 30.63
CA SER A 72 24.45 9.12 29.23
C SER A 72 22.93 9.04 29.12
N TYR A 73 22.39 9.76 28.14
CA TYR A 73 20.96 9.98 27.97
C TYR A 73 20.54 9.53 26.58
N THR A 74 19.40 8.84 26.52
CA THR A 74 18.75 8.45 25.28
C THR A 74 17.32 8.98 25.30
N PHE A 75 16.86 9.55 24.18
CA PHE A 75 15.47 9.93 24.03
C PHE A 75 14.59 8.69 23.95
N ASN A 76 13.59 8.59 24.83
CA ASN A 76 12.56 7.58 24.73
C ASN A 76 11.54 8.03 23.67
N LEU A 77 11.85 7.78 22.40
CA LEU A 77 10.85 7.89 21.35
C LEU A 77 10.01 6.61 21.33
N PRO A 78 8.69 6.70 21.08
CA PRO A 78 8.00 5.55 20.51
C PRO A 78 8.53 5.35 19.09
N ARG A 79 9.44 4.39 18.92
CA ARG A 79 9.76 3.75 17.65
C ARG A 79 9.85 2.24 17.84
N ALA A 80 9.22 1.56 16.88
CA ALA A 80 9.22 0.13 16.59
C ALA A 80 10.16 -0.75 17.42
N ASN A 81 9.54 -1.66 18.17
CA ASN A 81 10.10 -2.85 18.84
C ASN A 81 11.12 -2.58 19.97
N GLU A 82 10.62 -2.58 21.21
CA GLU A 82 11.35 -3.23 22.31
C GLU A 82 10.50 -4.37 22.86
N GLU A 83 11.12 -5.57 22.89
CA GLU A 83 10.61 -6.76 23.56
C GLU A 83 10.35 -6.45 25.03
N VAL A 84 9.07 -6.50 25.43
CA VAL A 84 8.69 -6.53 26.84
C VAL A 84 9.01 -7.94 27.35
N GLU A 85 10.01 -8.03 28.23
CA GLU A 85 10.20 -9.20 29.08
C GLU A 85 8.86 -9.57 29.75
N GLU A 86 8.45 -10.83 29.59
CA GLU A 86 7.22 -11.42 30.12
C GLU A 86 6.87 -10.93 31.52
N LYS A 87 5.91 -10.01 31.59
CA LYS A 87 4.96 -9.96 32.69
C LYS A 87 3.57 -9.91 32.09
N GLY A 88 2.93 -11.09 32.11
CA GLY A 88 1.56 -11.27 31.65
C GLY A 88 0.64 -10.16 32.18
N SER A 89 0.06 -9.42 31.25
CA SER A 89 -0.90 -8.36 31.52
C SER A 89 -1.73 -8.20 30.26
N ASP A 90 -2.86 -8.88 30.27
CA ASP A 90 -4.01 -8.69 29.40
C ASP A 90 -4.45 -7.22 29.44
N THR A 91 -4.08 -6.41 28.44
CA THR A 91 -4.52 -5.01 28.33
C THR A 91 -4.83 -4.65 26.88
N SER A 92 -5.84 -5.30 26.31
CA SER A 92 -6.65 -4.73 25.23
C SER A 92 -7.75 -3.87 25.88
N GLU A 93 -7.39 -2.70 26.42
CA GLU A 93 -8.41 -1.78 26.92
C GLU A 93 -8.89 -0.90 25.76
N LEU A 94 -10.11 -1.18 25.31
CA LEU A 94 -10.84 -0.41 24.31
C LEU A 94 -10.86 1.09 24.69
N HIS A 95 -10.60 2.00 23.76
CA HIS A 95 -10.66 3.44 24.05
C HIS A 95 -12.10 3.94 24.03
N ILE A 96 -12.60 4.44 25.17
CA ILE A 96 -13.99 4.89 25.33
C ILE A 96 -14.02 6.41 25.55
N THR A 97 -14.74 7.12 24.69
CA THR A 97 -14.96 8.57 24.83
C THR A 97 -16.12 8.88 25.80
N ASP A 98 -16.23 10.13 26.26
CA ASP A 98 -17.26 10.57 27.21
C ASP A 98 -18.70 10.38 26.70
N ASP A 99 -18.91 10.39 25.38
CA ASP A 99 -20.20 10.14 24.72
C ASP A 99 -20.47 8.64 24.50
N GLY A 100 -19.57 7.76 24.95
CA GLY A 100 -19.73 6.31 24.91
C GLY A 100 -19.28 5.64 23.61
N ARG A 101 -18.70 6.40 22.67
CA ARG A 101 -18.08 5.82 21.47
C ARG A 101 -16.81 5.07 21.86
N LYS A 102 -16.49 4.07 21.04
CA LYS A 102 -15.54 3.01 21.32
C LYS A 102 -14.62 2.87 20.13
N TYR A 103 -13.32 3.07 20.30
CA TYR A 103 -12.35 2.99 19.21
C TYR A 103 -11.24 2.00 19.53
N ALA A 104 -10.77 1.30 18.50
CA ALA A 104 -9.61 0.42 18.58
C ALA A 104 -8.34 1.18 18.97
N LEU A 105 -7.58 0.65 19.93
CA LEU A 105 -6.36 1.29 20.40
C LEU A 105 -5.31 1.42 19.29
N ALA A 106 -5.16 0.39 18.45
CA ALA A 106 -4.27 0.40 17.29
C ALA A 106 -4.55 1.52 16.26
N MET A 107 -5.78 2.04 16.25
CA MET A 107 -6.17 3.21 15.45
C MET A 107 -5.93 4.52 16.21
N VAL A 108 -6.30 4.57 17.49
CA VAL A 108 -6.15 5.76 18.36
C VAL A 108 -4.69 6.17 18.50
N GLU A 109 -3.76 5.20 18.56
CA GLU A 109 -2.32 5.43 18.70
C GLU A 109 -1.64 6.02 17.45
N ARG A 110 -2.38 6.25 16.36
CA ARG A 110 -1.83 6.77 15.09
C ARG A 110 -2.24 8.20 14.85
N ASP A 111 -1.32 8.98 14.28
CA ASP A 111 -1.58 10.31 13.72
C ASP A 111 -2.24 10.18 12.34
N SER A 112 -3.43 9.59 12.32
CA SER A 112 -4.20 9.29 11.11
C SER A 112 -5.62 9.83 11.20
N TRP A 113 -5.89 10.72 12.16
CA TRP A 113 -7.21 11.26 12.41
C TRP A 113 -7.44 12.57 11.67
N VAL A 114 -8.67 12.77 11.23
CA VAL A 114 -9.15 13.98 10.57
C VAL A 114 -10.52 14.34 11.14
N LEU A 115 -11.11 15.46 10.70
CA LEU A 115 -12.54 15.68 10.85
C LEU A 115 -13.26 15.39 9.54
N TYR A 116 -14.47 14.83 9.64
CA TYR A 116 -15.41 14.78 8.53
C TYR A 116 -16.70 15.50 8.90
N GLU A 117 -17.44 15.96 7.90
CA GLU A 117 -18.75 16.59 8.05
C GLU A 117 -19.87 15.53 7.89
N GLU A 118 -20.83 15.49 8.81
CA GLU A 118 -21.93 14.54 8.76
C GLU A 118 -22.71 14.63 7.44
N GLY A 119 -22.97 13.48 6.81
CA GLY A 119 -23.63 13.41 5.50
C GLY A 119 -22.72 13.70 4.29
N GLU A 120 -21.46 14.09 4.49
CA GLU A 120 -20.52 14.44 3.42
C GLU A 120 -19.14 13.79 3.63
N LYS A 121 -18.55 13.17 2.59
CA LYS A 121 -17.19 12.58 2.68
C LYS A 121 -16.07 13.64 2.56
N GLN A 122 -16.27 14.82 3.15
CA GLN A 122 -15.35 15.96 3.05
C GLN A 122 -14.49 16.09 4.29
N VAL A 123 -13.18 16.19 4.11
CA VAL A 123 -12.20 16.34 5.20
C VAL A 123 -12.16 17.78 5.68
N LYS A 124 -12.09 17.97 6.99
CA LYS A 124 -11.76 19.24 7.65
C LYS A 124 -10.52 19.02 8.51
N ALA A 125 -9.66 20.04 8.57
CA ALA A 125 -8.44 20.03 9.38
C ALA A 125 -8.17 21.42 9.96
N PRO A 126 -9.03 21.95 10.85
CA PRO A 126 -8.93 23.32 11.35
C PRO A 126 -7.61 23.61 12.08
N TRP A 127 -6.95 22.60 12.67
CA TRP A 127 -5.61 22.70 13.24
C TRP A 127 -4.51 23.01 12.20
N LYS A 128 -4.75 22.70 10.92
CA LYS A 128 -3.86 23.03 9.80
C LYS A 128 -4.32 24.27 9.05
N THR A 129 -5.59 24.31 8.66
CA THR A 129 -6.10 25.32 7.73
C THR A 129 -6.56 26.61 8.43
N GLY A 130 -6.80 26.56 9.74
CA GLY A 130 -7.41 27.66 10.49
C GLY A 130 -8.83 27.99 10.05
N ASN A 131 -9.55 27.03 9.46
CA ASN A 131 -10.95 27.19 9.01
C ASN A 131 -11.67 25.83 8.91
N LEU A 132 -12.99 25.84 8.69
CA LEU A 132 -13.82 24.65 8.44
C LEU A 132 -14.24 24.48 6.96
N TYR A 133 -13.47 25.04 6.04
CA TYR A 133 -13.57 24.64 4.64
C TYR A 133 -12.90 23.27 4.42
N ASN A 134 -13.11 22.72 3.22
CA ASN A 134 -12.55 21.41 2.89
C ASN A 134 -11.02 21.47 2.88
N ALA A 135 -10.39 20.60 3.65
CA ALA A 135 -8.96 20.40 3.62
C ALA A 135 -8.59 19.54 2.40
N ALA A 136 -7.45 19.85 1.78
CA ALA A 136 -6.89 18.99 0.77
C ALA A 136 -6.44 17.68 1.41
N TRP A 137 -6.66 16.58 0.71
CA TRP A 137 -6.20 15.26 1.11
C TRP A 137 -5.90 14.46 -0.18
N GLY A 138 -4.80 13.73 -0.20
CA GLY A 138 -4.33 13.04 -1.41
C GLY A 138 -2.81 13.01 -1.54
N GLY A 139 -2.28 12.07 -2.34
CA GLY A 139 -0.87 11.66 -2.31
C GLY A 139 0.19 12.68 -2.76
N GLN A 140 -0.20 13.86 -3.25
CA GLN A 140 0.71 14.89 -3.78
C GLN A 140 1.01 16.03 -2.77
N LEU A 141 0.45 15.96 -1.57
CA LEU A 141 0.66 16.97 -0.53
C LEU A 141 1.99 16.80 0.18
N ASP A 142 2.67 17.91 0.45
CA ASP A 142 3.85 17.97 1.31
C ASP A 142 3.46 17.62 2.77
N ALA A 143 4.44 17.22 3.59
CA ALA A 143 4.19 16.71 4.94
C ALA A 143 3.50 17.73 5.86
N ASP A 144 3.77 19.03 5.68
CA ASP A 144 3.16 20.11 6.44
C ASP A 144 1.71 20.40 6.02
N GLU A 145 1.33 20.07 4.78
CA GLU A 145 0.00 20.25 4.20
C GLU A 145 -0.97 19.09 4.52
N GLN A 146 -0.48 18.00 5.09
CA GLN A 146 -1.28 16.81 5.40
C GLN A 146 -2.33 17.10 6.50
N PRO A 147 -3.61 16.73 6.29
CA PRO A 147 -4.69 17.03 7.23
C PRO A 147 -4.68 16.17 8.50
N GLU A 148 -3.94 15.06 8.50
CA GLU A 148 -3.87 14.10 9.60
C GLU A 148 -3.39 14.74 10.93
N THR A 149 -3.92 14.25 12.05
CA THR A 149 -3.52 14.61 13.43
C THR A 149 -3.75 13.42 14.37
N ASP A 150 -3.44 13.59 15.65
CA ASP A 150 -3.72 12.61 16.69
C ASP A 150 -5.22 12.56 17.04
N PHE A 151 -5.67 11.44 17.62
CA PHE A 151 -7.08 11.24 17.97
C PHE A 151 -7.64 12.33 18.89
N GLU A 152 -6.89 12.74 19.91
CA GLU A 152 -7.37 13.66 20.94
C GLU A 152 -7.55 15.07 20.36
N THR A 153 -6.66 15.50 19.46
CA THR A 153 -6.83 16.74 18.69
C THR A 153 -8.10 16.68 17.85
N ALA A 154 -8.30 15.62 17.05
CA ALA A 154 -9.49 15.47 16.23
C ALA A 154 -10.78 15.46 17.08
N ARG A 155 -10.79 14.71 18.20
CA ARG A 155 -11.92 14.64 19.14
C ARG A 155 -12.26 16.02 19.71
N ARG A 156 -11.29 16.73 20.27
CA ARG A 156 -11.52 18.08 20.84
C ARG A 156 -12.09 19.03 19.79
N TRP A 157 -11.53 19.01 18.58
CA TRP A 157 -12.04 19.83 17.49
C TRP A 157 -13.45 19.45 17.10
N SER A 158 -13.82 18.17 17.12
CA SER A 158 -15.20 17.76 16.84
C SER A 158 -16.22 18.37 17.82
N GLU A 159 -15.83 18.51 19.09
CA GLU A 159 -16.69 19.05 20.15
C GLU A 159 -16.79 20.58 20.12
N MET A 160 -15.70 21.25 19.74
CA MET A 160 -15.62 22.71 19.85
C MET A 160 -15.76 23.46 18.51
N ALA A 161 -15.56 22.81 17.36
CA ALA A 161 -15.47 23.44 16.03
C ALA A 161 -16.60 24.45 15.77
N HIS A 162 -17.85 24.10 16.02
CA HIS A 162 -19.01 24.98 15.79
C HIS A 162 -19.17 26.11 16.82
N SER A 163 -18.53 25.99 17.98
CA SER A 163 -18.47 27.07 18.96
C SER A 163 -17.38 28.09 18.64
N THR A 164 -16.51 27.78 17.68
CA THR A 164 -15.44 28.68 17.24
C THR A 164 -15.98 29.77 16.32
N GLY A 165 -15.29 30.91 16.28
CA GLY A 165 -15.54 31.97 15.29
C GLY A 165 -14.81 31.75 13.96
N LEU A 166 -14.46 30.50 13.61
CA LEU A 166 -13.66 30.21 12.43
C LEU A 166 -14.44 30.46 11.13
N PRO A 167 -13.75 30.86 10.05
CA PRO A 167 -14.33 30.86 8.71
C PRO A 167 -14.84 29.45 8.34
N GLY A 168 -15.98 29.37 7.64
CA GLY A 168 -16.60 28.12 7.21
C GLY A 168 -17.58 27.47 8.21
N VAL A 169 -17.61 27.89 9.48
CA VAL A 169 -18.53 27.33 10.50
C VAL A 169 -20.00 27.42 10.09
N ALA A 170 -20.42 28.55 9.50
CA ALA A 170 -21.81 28.74 9.09
C ALA A 170 -22.23 27.86 7.90
N GLU A 171 -21.27 27.28 7.18
CA GLU A 171 -21.47 26.48 5.96
C GLU A 171 -21.21 24.98 6.21
N CYS A 172 -20.68 24.63 7.38
CA CYS A 172 -20.29 23.27 7.73
C CYS A 172 -21.29 22.65 8.72
N GLY A 173 -21.85 21.50 8.35
CA GLY A 173 -22.65 20.65 9.24
C GLY A 173 -21.85 20.11 10.42
N GLU A 174 -22.49 19.28 11.25
CA GLU A 174 -21.83 18.65 12.41
C GLU A 174 -20.57 17.91 11.96
N VAL A 175 -19.50 17.97 12.76
CA VAL A 175 -18.23 17.33 12.42
C VAL A 175 -17.87 16.27 13.44
N HIS A 176 -17.24 15.20 13.00
CA HIS A 176 -16.83 14.10 13.87
C HIS A 176 -15.41 13.62 13.51
N PRO A 177 -14.73 12.91 14.43
CA PRO A 177 -13.45 12.28 14.14
C PRO A 177 -13.59 11.25 13.02
N GLY A 178 -12.79 11.41 11.96
CA GLY A 178 -12.63 10.46 10.87
C GLY A 178 -11.25 9.84 10.90
N TYR A 179 -11.12 8.66 10.29
CA TYR A 179 -9.84 7.96 10.20
C TYR A 179 -9.38 7.92 8.74
N LEU A 180 -8.15 8.34 8.46
CA LEU A 180 -7.55 8.31 7.14
C LEU A 180 -6.57 7.14 7.06
N LEU A 181 -6.87 6.14 6.23
CA LEU A 181 -5.92 5.04 6.01
C LEU A 181 -4.59 5.59 5.52
N GLN A 182 -3.52 4.93 5.95
CA GLN A 182 -2.13 5.36 5.78
C GLN A 182 -1.85 5.72 4.33
N ARG A 183 -0.98 6.71 4.11
CA ARG A 183 -0.65 7.19 2.75
C ARG A 183 0.28 6.24 2.01
N GLU A 184 1.23 5.69 2.75
CA GLU A 184 2.20 4.70 2.30
C GLU A 184 1.75 3.30 2.68
N LEU A 185 2.19 2.33 1.90
CA LEU A 185 1.89 0.93 2.17
C LEU A 185 2.87 0.39 3.23
N LEU A 186 2.42 0.19 4.45
CA LEU A 186 3.24 -0.32 5.56
C LEU A 186 3.29 -1.86 5.54
N PRO A 187 4.24 -2.53 6.21
CA PRO A 187 4.27 -4.01 6.28
C PRO A 187 2.96 -4.61 6.82
N PRO A 188 2.58 -5.85 6.44
CA PRO A 188 1.27 -6.43 6.79
C PRO A 188 0.91 -6.33 8.27
N GLY A 189 1.82 -6.69 9.19
CA GLY A 189 1.56 -6.66 10.62
C GLY A 189 1.36 -5.27 11.25
N VAL A 190 1.51 -4.19 10.48
CA VAL A 190 1.30 -2.80 10.93
C VAL A 190 0.45 -1.97 9.96
N ASN A 191 0.04 -2.52 8.82
CA ASN A 191 -0.77 -1.81 7.84
C ASN A 191 -2.25 -2.07 8.11
N ILE A 192 -3.01 -1.03 8.47
CA ILE A 192 -4.44 -1.18 8.72
C ILE A 192 -5.20 -1.12 7.40
N ILE A 193 -6.01 -2.14 7.16
CA ILE A 193 -6.94 -2.26 6.05
C ILE A 193 -8.36 -2.06 6.57
N LEU A 194 -9.18 -1.40 5.76
CA LEU A 194 -10.62 -1.37 5.93
C LEU A 194 -11.26 -2.45 5.05
N ILE A 195 -12.06 -3.34 5.65
CA ILE A 195 -13.09 -4.11 4.98
C ILE A 195 -14.42 -3.40 5.26
N ASP A 196 -15.01 -2.82 4.24
CA ASP A 196 -16.28 -2.07 4.29
C ASP A 196 -17.39 -2.95 3.72
N ILE A 197 -18.42 -3.22 4.52
CA ILE A 197 -19.56 -4.03 4.10
C ILE A 197 -20.81 -3.15 4.07
N ASP A 198 -21.17 -2.70 2.87
CA ASP A 198 -22.34 -1.87 2.64
C ASP A 198 -23.63 -2.70 2.67
N ASP A 199 -24.70 -2.10 3.21
CA ASP A 199 -26.09 -2.58 3.11
C ASP A 199 -26.35 -4.01 3.63
N CYS A 200 -25.61 -4.41 4.66
CA CYS A 200 -25.68 -5.73 5.27
C CYS A 200 -26.51 -5.82 6.56
N ILE A 201 -27.04 -4.71 7.07
CA ILE A 201 -27.94 -4.66 8.23
C ILE A 201 -29.32 -4.22 7.75
N ASP A 202 -30.34 -4.98 8.15
CA ASP A 202 -31.75 -4.62 7.95
C ASP A 202 -32.12 -3.43 8.88
N PRO A 203 -32.51 -2.26 8.33
CA PRO A 203 -32.82 -1.08 9.14
C PRO A 203 -34.12 -1.19 9.94
N GLU A 204 -35.01 -2.14 9.62
CA GLU A 204 -36.25 -2.36 10.37
C GLU A 204 -36.03 -3.32 11.54
N THR A 205 -35.18 -4.34 11.36
CA THR A 205 -34.98 -5.42 12.35
C THR A 205 -33.66 -5.33 13.11
N ASN A 206 -32.70 -4.55 12.61
CA ASN A 206 -31.28 -4.55 13.02
C ASN A 206 -30.61 -5.94 12.90
N GLU A 207 -31.12 -6.82 12.05
CA GLU A 207 -30.51 -8.12 11.78
C GLU A 207 -29.41 -8.00 10.73
N LEU A 208 -28.26 -8.60 11.02
CA LEU A 208 -27.10 -8.65 10.12
C LEU A 208 -27.24 -9.85 9.18
N LEU A 209 -26.90 -9.67 7.89
CA LEU A 209 -26.87 -10.75 6.93
C LEU A 209 -25.91 -11.89 7.37
N PRO A 210 -26.28 -13.16 7.16
CA PRO A 210 -25.43 -14.29 7.52
C PRO A 210 -24.04 -14.25 6.87
N GLU A 211 -23.95 -13.76 5.64
CA GLU A 211 -22.68 -13.66 4.90
C GLU A 211 -21.78 -12.55 5.50
N ALA A 212 -22.34 -11.39 5.83
CA ALA A 212 -21.62 -10.36 6.56
C ALA A 212 -21.15 -10.85 7.93
N ARG A 213 -22.00 -11.60 8.66
CA ARG A 213 -21.63 -12.22 9.94
C ARG A 213 -20.46 -13.19 9.77
N ARG A 214 -20.45 -14.00 8.71
CA ARG A 214 -19.36 -14.93 8.39
C ARG A 214 -18.03 -14.18 8.19
N ILE A 215 -18.04 -13.04 7.49
CA ILE A 215 -16.85 -12.21 7.28
C ILE A 215 -16.37 -11.60 8.61
N ILE A 216 -17.27 -11.04 9.42
CA ILE A 216 -16.95 -10.47 10.75
C ILE A 216 -16.34 -11.54 11.68
N ASP A 217 -16.94 -12.73 11.74
CA ASP A 217 -16.46 -13.81 12.59
C ASP A 217 -15.09 -14.36 12.14
N ARG A 218 -14.82 -14.38 10.82
CA ARG A 218 -13.50 -14.73 10.26
C ARG A 218 -12.46 -13.67 10.54
N ALA A 219 -12.84 -12.39 10.45
CA ALA A 219 -11.95 -11.27 10.74
C ALA A 219 -11.54 -11.24 12.20
N ASN A 220 -12.48 -11.56 13.10
CA ASN A 220 -12.26 -11.56 14.54
C ASN A 220 -11.44 -10.32 14.98
N SER A 221 -11.94 -9.16 14.57
CA SER A 221 -11.26 -7.87 14.73
C SER A 221 -12.26 -6.77 15.08
N TYR A 222 -11.75 -5.62 15.53
CA TYR A 222 -12.57 -4.44 15.76
C TYR A 222 -13.48 -4.14 14.58
N THR A 223 -14.78 -4.07 14.89
CA THR A 223 -15.86 -3.83 13.95
C THR A 223 -16.78 -2.77 14.50
N GLU A 224 -17.24 -1.84 13.66
CA GLU A 224 -18.19 -0.80 14.03
C GLU A 224 -19.31 -0.69 12.99
N VAL A 225 -20.47 -0.20 13.43
CA VAL A 225 -21.60 0.11 12.54
C VAL A 225 -21.29 1.39 11.77
N SER A 226 -21.51 1.39 10.46
CA SER A 226 -21.24 2.58 9.62
C SER A 226 -22.24 3.71 9.90
N MET A 227 -21.95 4.93 9.44
CA MET A 227 -22.84 6.09 9.65
C MET A 227 -24.25 5.87 9.07
N SER A 228 -24.39 5.06 8.01
CA SER A 228 -25.72 4.79 7.44
C SER A 228 -26.60 3.96 8.37
N GLY A 229 -26.01 3.25 9.35
CA GLY A 229 -26.69 2.24 10.17
C GLY A 229 -27.00 0.94 9.43
N THR A 230 -26.76 0.86 8.12
CA THR A 230 -27.03 -0.31 7.27
C THR A 230 -25.78 -1.10 6.92
N GLY A 231 -24.58 -0.56 7.17
CA GLY A 231 -23.30 -1.21 6.88
C GLY A 231 -22.42 -1.37 8.11
N VAL A 232 -21.27 -2.01 7.93
CA VAL A 232 -20.23 -2.15 8.97
C VAL A 232 -18.84 -1.90 8.41
N HIS A 233 -17.96 -1.34 9.24
CA HIS A 233 -16.53 -1.24 8.98
C HIS A 233 -15.79 -2.26 9.85
N ILE A 234 -14.91 -3.05 9.24
CA ILE A 234 -14.02 -3.97 9.93
C ILE A 234 -12.58 -3.54 9.64
N PHE A 235 -11.79 -3.32 10.69
CA PHE A 235 -10.40 -2.92 10.56
C PHE A 235 -9.49 -4.09 10.87
N VAL A 236 -8.51 -4.40 10.02
CA VAL A 236 -7.55 -5.51 10.23
C VAL A 236 -6.14 -5.09 9.88
N PHE A 237 -5.13 -5.76 10.43
CA PHE A 237 -3.77 -5.67 9.91
C PHE A 237 -3.62 -6.55 8.66
N GLY A 238 -2.99 -6.03 7.61
CA GLY A 238 -2.70 -6.80 6.40
C GLY A 238 -2.32 -5.95 5.18
N ARG A 239 -2.15 -6.63 4.04
CA ARG A 239 -2.00 -6.05 2.70
C ARG A 239 -2.93 -6.76 1.73
N LEU A 240 -3.37 -6.06 0.67
CA LEU A 240 -3.89 -6.77 -0.49
C LEU A 240 -2.78 -7.69 -1.05
N PRO A 241 -3.13 -8.89 -1.53
CA PRO A 241 -2.14 -9.79 -2.10
C PRO A 241 -1.43 -9.15 -3.29
N GLU A 242 -0.15 -9.45 -3.48
CA GLU A 242 0.62 -8.91 -4.61
C GLU A 242 0.03 -9.32 -5.97
N TRP A 243 -0.63 -10.48 -6.04
CA TRP A 243 -1.30 -10.96 -7.24
C TRP A 243 -2.62 -10.22 -7.55
N PHE A 244 -3.16 -9.45 -6.60
CA PHE A 244 -4.45 -8.81 -6.78
C PHE A 244 -4.31 -7.58 -7.71
N PRO A 245 -5.03 -7.51 -8.83
CA PRO A 245 -4.72 -6.59 -9.93
C PRO A 245 -5.13 -5.14 -9.69
N SER A 246 -5.80 -4.87 -8.56
CA SER A 246 -6.33 -3.55 -8.21
C SER A 246 -5.76 -3.05 -6.89
N SER A 247 -5.85 -1.74 -6.66
CA SER A 247 -5.49 -1.13 -5.37
C SER A 247 -6.58 -1.24 -4.30
N ARG A 248 -7.76 -1.78 -4.67
CA ARG A 248 -8.93 -2.03 -3.82
C ARG A 248 -9.82 -3.13 -4.40
N LEU A 249 -10.56 -3.82 -3.55
CA LEU A 249 -11.65 -4.72 -3.95
C LEU A 249 -12.99 -3.98 -3.77
N VAL A 250 -13.93 -4.14 -4.71
CA VAL A 250 -15.31 -3.62 -4.61
C VAL A 250 -16.20 -4.57 -5.40
N GLU A 251 -16.84 -5.51 -4.71
CA GLU A 251 -17.61 -6.58 -5.37
C GLU A 251 -18.96 -6.78 -4.67
N PRO A 252 -20.00 -7.23 -5.40
CA PRO A 252 -21.27 -7.59 -4.78
C PRO A 252 -21.06 -8.75 -3.79
N MET A 253 -21.71 -8.67 -2.64
CA MET A 253 -21.75 -9.77 -1.68
C MET A 253 -22.45 -10.99 -2.31
N HIS A 254 -22.01 -12.19 -1.96
CA HIS A 254 -22.58 -13.46 -2.45
C HIS A 254 -23.92 -13.79 -1.77
N THR A 255 -24.90 -12.92 -1.98
CA THR A 255 -26.24 -13.01 -1.44
C THR A 255 -27.26 -12.42 -2.41
N ASP A 256 -28.43 -13.04 -2.48
CA ASP A 256 -29.59 -12.50 -3.20
C ASP A 256 -30.43 -11.57 -2.30
N GLU A 257 -30.09 -11.48 -1.00
CA GLU A 257 -30.82 -10.65 -0.03
C GLU A 257 -30.38 -9.19 -0.10
N GLN A 258 -31.35 -8.27 -0.03
CA GLN A 258 -31.15 -6.81 -0.12
C GLN A 258 -31.86 -6.12 1.04
N PRO A 259 -31.39 -6.28 2.28
CA PRO A 259 -32.11 -5.86 3.49
C PRO A 259 -32.27 -4.33 3.59
N ALA A 260 -31.32 -3.55 3.05
CA ALA A 260 -31.41 -2.09 2.96
C ALA A 260 -31.94 -1.59 1.60
N GLY A 261 -32.43 -2.48 0.74
CA GLY A 261 -33.01 -2.14 -0.56
C GLY A 261 -32.01 -1.99 -1.71
N GLU A 262 -30.70 -2.12 -1.44
CA GLU A 262 -29.64 -2.18 -2.44
C GLU A 262 -28.87 -3.51 -2.34
N GLN A 263 -28.09 -3.83 -3.37
CA GLN A 263 -27.22 -5.01 -3.38
C GLN A 263 -26.07 -4.80 -2.39
N PRO A 264 -25.93 -5.63 -1.34
CA PRO A 264 -24.82 -5.52 -0.40
C PRO A 264 -23.49 -5.72 -1.13
N LYS A 265 -22.45 -5.04 -0.66
CA LYS A 265 -21.10 -5.10 -1.26
C LYS A 265 -20.06 -5.41 -0.21
N VAL A 266 -18.97 -6.02 -0.66
CA VAL A 266 -17.73 -6.13 0.10
C VAL A 266 -16.72 -5.23 -0.59
N GLU A 267 -16.19 -4.25 0.13
CA GLU A 267 -15.11 -3.38 -0.35
C GLU A 267 -13.87 -3.53 0.55
N ILE A 268 -12.68 -3.55 -0.04
CA ILE A 268 -11.41 -3.64 0.70
C ILE A 268 -10.49 -2.50 0.27
N TYR A 269 -10.06 -1.70 1.24
CA TYR A 269 -9.16 -0.56 1.03
C TYR A 269 -7.91 -0.69 1.91
N GLN A 270 -6.73 -0.64 1.31
CA GLN A 270 -5.47 -0.82 2.04
C GLN A 270 -4.65 0.45 2.32
N ARG A 271 -5.03 1.60 1.72
CA ARG A 271 -4.36 2.90 1.89
C ARG A 271 -5.19 4.06 1.31
N ARG A 272 -4.88 5.30 1.69
CA ARG A 272 -5.38 6.55 1.06
C ARG A 272 -6.90 6.64 0.95
N ARG A 273 -7.61 6.15 1.95
CA ARG A 273 -9.07 6.15 2.01
C ARG A 273 -9.51 6.82 3.30
N ILE A 274 -10.39 7.82 3.19
CA ILE A 274 -11.08 8.35 4.35
C ILE A 274 -12.14 7.32 4.76
N VAL A 275 -12.11 7.00 6.04
CA VAL A 275 -13.08 6.16 6.72
C VAL A 275 -13.82 7.04 7.70
N ILE A 276 -15.13 7.07 7.55
CA ILE A 276 -16.00 7.77 8.49
C ILE A 276 -16.22 6.83 9.67
N THR A 277 -15.36 6.95 10.68
CA THR A 277 -15.49 6.11 11.87
C THR A 277 -16.57 6.64 12.80
N THR A 278 -17.40 5.74 13.30
CA THR A 278 -18.52 6.07 14.19
C THR A 278 -18.17 5.84 15.64
N GLY A 279 -17.27 4.90 15.92
CA GLY A 279 -17.05 4.33 17.24
C GLY A 279 -18.28 3.61 17.81
N ASP A 280 -19.28 3.29 16.97
CA ASP A 280 -20.42 2.44 17.34
C ASP A 280 -20.01 0.97 17.23
N HIS A 281 -19.19 0.56 18.18
CA HIS A 281 -18.59 -0.79 18.22
C HIS A 281 -19.65 -1.89 18.20
N LEU A 282 -19.49 -2.82 17.26
CA LEU A 282 -20.40 -3.94 17.10
C LEU A 282 -20.21 -4.94 18.24
N ALA A 283 -21.25 -5.08 19.07
CA ALA A 283 -21.21 -5.95 20.23
C ALA A 283 -20.84 -7.40 19.87
N GLY A 284 -19.90 -7.97 20.64
CA GLY A 284 -19.41 -9.34 20.45
C GLY A 284 -18.29 -9.48 19.43
N THR A 285 -17.78 -8.37 18.88
CA THR A 285 -16.51 -8.34 18.13
C THR A 285 -15.37 -7.88 19.04
N PRO A 286 -14.11 -8.24 18.74
CA PRO A 286 -12.94 -7.81 19.53
C PRO A 286 -12.81 -6.30 19.65
N ASP A 287 -12.05 -5.90 20.67
CA ASP A 287 -11.95 -4.51 21.08
C ASP A 287 -10.85 -3.72 20.33
N ASP A 288 -10.00 -4.42 19.58
CA ASP A 288 -8.87 -3.82 18.85
C ASP A 288 -8.65 -4.52 17.50
N VAL A 289 -7.78 -3.93 16.68
CA VAL A 289 -7.41 -4.44 15.35
C VAL A 289 -6.61 -5.72 15.47
N ALA A 290 -7.09 -6.80 14.85
CA ALA A 290 -6.45 -8.10 14.78
C ALA A 290 -5.73 -8.32 13.43
N ASP A 291 -4.91 -9.36 13.36
CA ASP A 291 -4.32 -9.82 12.11
C ASP A 291 -5.40 -10.39 11.19
N GLY A 292 -5.46 -9.87 9.96
CA GLY A 292 -6.37 -10.33 8.92
C GLY A 292 -5.66 -10.57 7.60
N HIS A 293 -4.32 -10.67 7.58
CA HIS A 293 -3.58 -10.72 6.33
C HIS A 293 -4.00 -11.87 5.42
N ASP A 294 -4.15 -13.07 5.99
CA ASP A 294 -4.62 -14.25 5.26
C ASP A 294 -6.10 -14.13 4.86
N LEU A 295 -6.93 -13.54 5.73
CA LEU A 295 -8.34 -13.28 5.41
C LEU A 295 -8.49 -12.38 4.18
N ILE A 296 -7.67 -11.32 4.06
CA ILE A 296 -7.71 -10.43 2.90
C ILE A 296 -7.42 -11.21 1.61
N ALA A 297 -6.45 -12.13 1.64
CA ALA A 297 -6.16 -12.98 0.49
C ALA A 297 -7.33 -13.91 0.16
N ASP A 298 -7.95 -14.52 1.16
CA ASP A 298 -9.13 -15.38 0.97
C ASP A 298 -10.32 -14.59 0.39
N LEU A 299 -10.59 -13.38 0.90
CA LEU A 299 -11.69 -12.54 0.41
C LEU A 299 -11.43 -12.07 -1.02
N CYS A 300 -10.19 -11.75 -1.37
CA CYS A 300 -9.84 -11.47 -2.76
C CYS A 300 -10.07 -12.69 -3.66
N ASP A 301 -9.66 -13.90 -3.24
CA ASP A 301 -9.89 -15.13 -4.05
C ASP A 301 -11.38 -15.48 -4.16
N GLU A 302 -12.14 -15.23 -3.09
CA GLU A 302 -13.56 -15.53 -3.01
C GLU A 302 -14.41 -14.56 -3.86
N TYR A 303 -14.19 -13.25 -3.75
CA TYR A 303 -15.06 -12.23 -4.34
C TYR A 303 -14.60 -11.72 -5.71
N TYR A 304 -13.31 -11.87 -6.05
CA TYR A 304 -12.81 -11.37 -7.31
C TYR A 304 -13.01 -12.38 -8.44
N GLU A 305 -14.03 -12.16 -9.26
CA GLU A 305 -14.19 -12.85 -10.53
C GLU A 305 -13.54 -12.03 -11.66
N ASP A 306 -12.42 -12.52 -12.20
CA ASP A 306 -11.75 -11.89 -13.34
C ASP A 306 -12.54 -12.14 -14.63
N ASP A 307 -13.58 -11.34 -14.86
CA ASP A 307 -14.41 -11.35 -16.07
C ASP A 307 -13.69 -10.78 -17.31
N ARG A 308 -12.40 -10.40 -17.19
CA ARG A 308 -11.65 -9.85 -18.33
C ARG A 308 -11.52 -10.88 -19.43
N THR A 309 -12.00 -10.51 -20.60
CA THR A 309 -11.88 -11.33 -21.80
C THR A 309 -10.48 -11.19 -22.40
N ALA A 310 -10.07 -12.15 -23.24
CA ALA A 310 -8.85 -12.00 -24.04
C ALA A 310 -8.90 -10.71 -24.90
N GLU A 311 -10.10 -10.25 -25.28
CA GLU A 311 -10.33 -8.98 -25.98
C GLU A 311 -9.98 -7.76 -25.12
N ASP A 312 -10.28 -7.77 -23.82
CA ASP A 312 -9.94 -6.68 -22.90
C ASP A 312 -8.43 -6.58 -22.68
N VAL A 313 -7.75 -7.72 -22.53
CA VAL A 313 -6.29 -7.80 -22.46
C VAL A 313 -5.66 -7.30 -23.78
N LEU A 314 -6.20 -7.71 -24.93
CA LEU A 314 -5.74 -7.24 -26.25
C LEU A 314 -5.98 -5.74 -26.46
N LYS A 315 -7.04 -5.16 -25.90
CA LYS A 315 -7.36 -3.74 -25.99
C LYS A 315 -6.39 -2.88 -25.18
N ASP A 316 -5.97 -3.37 -24.01
CA ASP A 316 -4.95 -2.71 -23.18
C ASP A 316 -3.54 -2.83 -23.77
N LEU A 317 -3.25 -3.90 -24.51
CA LEU A 317 -2.00 -4.06 -25.25
C LEU A 317 -1.99 -3.16 -26.51
N SER A 318 -3.07 -3.11 -27.27
CA SER A 318 -3.16 -2.34 -28.53
C SER A 318 -3.27 -0.82 -28.32
N SER A 319 -3.93 -0.34 -27.26
CA SER A 319 -4.06 1.10 -26.98
C SER A 319 -2.74 1.79 -26.56
N ARG A 320 -1.68 1.01 -26.29
CA ARG A 320 -0.35 1.52 -25.94
C ARG A 320 0.67 1.37 -27.07
N ASP A 321 0.41 0.53 -28.08
CA ASP A 321 1.20 0.50 -29.32
C ASP A 321 1.17 1.88 -30.03
N ASP A 322 0.12 2.68 -29.85
CA ASP A 322 0.00 4.06 -30.37
C ASP A 322 0.97 5.07 -29.73
N LYS A 323 1.55 4.77 -28.55
CA LYS A 323 2.43 5.71 -27.83
C LYS A 323 3.91 5.61 -28.22
N TYR A 324 4.32 4.51 -28.87
CA TYR A 324 5.68 4.30 -29.36
C TYR A 324 5.82 4.40 -30.89
N ASP A 325 4.72 4.56 -31.63
CA ASP A 325 4.74 4.58 -33.10
C ASP A 325 4.43 5.96 -33.71
N SER A 326 4.28 7.03 -32.90
CA SER A 326 3.97 8.36 -33.45
C SER A 326 5.18 9.17 -33.92
N GLU A 327 6.42 8.76 -33.64
CA GLU A 327 7.61 9.54 -34.05
C GLU A 327 8.80 8.71 -34.55
N SER A 328 8.59 7.71 -35.42
CA SER A 328 9.64 7.28 -36.38
C SER A 328 9.09 6.33 -37.46
N SER A 329 8.72 6.89 -38.61
CA SER A 329 8.81 6.25 -39.95
C SER A 329 8.71 4.71 -40.03
N SER A 330 7.49 4.18 -40.18
CA SER A 330 7.15 2.92 -40.89
C SER A 330 8.27 1.86 -40.97
N GLY A 331 8.73 1.34 -39.84
CA GLY A 331 9.80 0.35 -39.76
C GLY A 331 9.35 -0.88 -38.98
N ASP A 332 9.26 -2.03 -39.67
CA ASP A 332 8.81 -3.34 -39.17
C ASP A 332 9.01 -3.57 -37.66
N ARG A 333 7.90 -3.82 -36.95
CA ARG A 333 7.85 -4.37 -35.59
C ARG A 333 8.79 -5.58 -35.52
N SER A 334 9.53 -5.73 -34.42
CA SER A 334 10.41 -6.89 -34.24
C SER A 334 9.58 -8.18 -34.24
N PRO A 335 9.97 -9.23 -35.00
CA PRO A 335 9.29 -10.52 -35.00
C PRO A 335 9.18 -11.18 -33.62
N TYR A 336 9.98 -10.74 -32.63
CA TYR A 336 9.92 -11.23 -31.26
C TYR A 336 8.57 -10.96 -30.60
N PHE A 337 7.84 -9.93 -31.04
CA PHE A 337 6.51 -9.62 -30.51
C PHE A 337 5.38 -10.39 -31.21
N ASP A 338 5.68 -11.06 -32.32
CA ASP A 338 4.72 -11.77 -33.18
C ASP A 338 4.83 -13.30 -33.06
N VAL A 339 5.65 -13.80 -32.14
CA VAL A 339 5.75 -15.25 -31.86
C VAL A 339 4.46 -15.72 -31.19
N ASP A 340 3.87 -16.80 -31.70
CA ASP A 340 2.70 -17.47 -31.09
C ASP A 340 3.11 -18.09 -29.75
N PRO A 341 2.54 -17.67 -28.60
CA PRO A 341 2.87 -18.25 -27.29
C PRO A 341 2.59 -19.76 -27.21
N ALA A 342 1.66 -20.29 -28.01
CA ALA A 342 1.37 -21.71 -28.04
C ALA A 342 2.54 -22.54 -28.58
N SER A 343 3.42 -21.94 -29.38
CA SER A 343 4.64 -22.59 -29.88
C SER A 343 5.66 -22.86 -28.77
N LEU A 344 5.56 -22.16 -27.64
CA LEU A 344 6.44 -22.31 -26.47
C LEU A 344 6.02 -23.49 -25.57
N LEU A 345 4.86 -24.10 -25.85
CA LEU A 345 4.26 -25.11 -25.00
C LEU A 345 4.62 -26.53 -25.44
N GLY A 346 4.91 -27.39 -24.47
CA GLY A 346 5.20 -28.80 -24.71
C GLY A 346 3.95 -29.66 -25.02
N SER A 347 4.16 -30.96 -25.24
CA SER A 347 3.09 -31.92 -25.60
C SER A 347 1.99 -32.14 -24.55
N GLY A 348 2.13 -31.58 -23.35
CA GLY A 348 1.18 -31.72 -22.23
C GLY A 348 -0.07 -30.83 -22.32
N TYR A 349 -0.17 -29.94 -23.31
CA TYR A 349 -1.28 -29.00 -23.44
C TYR A 349 -2.36 -29.51 -24.40
N ARG A 350 -3.62 -29.28 -24.03
CA ARG A 350 -4.79 -29.71 -24.81
C ARG A 350 -5.25 -28.60 -25.73
N LYS A 351 -5.41 -28.90 -27.02
CA LYS A 351 -6.03 -27.99 -28.00
C LYS A 351 -7.54 -28.20 -28.08
N VAL A 352 -8.32 -27.12 -27.98
CA VAL A 352 -9.78 -27.09 -28.13
C VAL A 352 -10.13 -25.92 -29.04
N GLY A 353 -10.43 -26.18 -30.31
CA GLY A 353 -10.59 -25.13 -31.31
C GLY A 353 -9.28 -24.38 -31.57
N THR A 354 -9.31 -23.05 -31.47
CA THR A 354 -8.15 -22.14 -31.56
C THR A 354 -7.38 -22.05 -30.25
N ARG A 355 -7.99 -22.44 -29.13
CA ARG A 355 -7.42 -22.34 -27.79
C ARG A 355 -6.54 -23.53 -27.44
N VAL A 356 -5.38 -23.27 -26.83
CA VAL A 356 -4.50 -24.27 -26.22
C VAL A 356 -4.55 -24.08 -24.72
N GLN A 357 -4.80 -25.13 -23.92
CA GLN A 357 -5.01 -25.00 -22.47
C GLN A 357 -4.34 -26.11 -21.66
N GLY A 358 -3.96 -25.79 -20.43
CA GLY A 358 -3.28 -26.72 -19.53
C GLY A 358 -2.85 -26.08 -18.22
N PRO A 359 -1.94 -26.71 -17.46
CA PRO A 359 -1.32 -26.11 -16.30
C PRO A 359 -0.36 -24.98 -16.71
N HIS A 360 -0.17 -23.96 -15.88
CA HIS A 360 0.80 -22.91 -16.17
C HIS A 360 2.23 -23.48 -16.31
N PRO A 361 3.04 -23.11 -17.34
CA PRO A 361 4.39 -23.64 -17.55
C PRO A 361 5.32 -23.46 -16.34
N LYS A 362 5.17 -22.34 -15.62
CA LYS A 362 6.02 -22.00 -14.47
C LYS A 362 5.64 -22.69 -13.15
N HIS A 363 4.40 -22.53 -12.70
CA HIS A 363 3.98 -22.94 -11.35
C HIS A 363 2.94 -24.07 -11.34
N GLY A 364 2.67 -24.68 -12.49
CA GLY A 364 1.67 -25.74 -12.62
C GLY A 364 0.26 -25.28 -12.21
N SER A 365 -0.58 -26.22 -11.81
CA SER A 365 -2.00 -26.03 -11.47
C SER A 365 -2.32 -26.02 -9.97
N SER A 366 -1.31 -25.81 -9.11
CA SER A 366 -1.45 -25.89 -7.66
C SER A 366 -2.29 -24.72 -7.10
N GLY A 367 -3.60 -24.90 -6.99
CA GLY A 367 -4.53 -23.93 -6.39
C GLY A 367 -5.98 -24.18 -6.75
N GLY A 368 -6.71 -24.85 -5.86
CA GLY A 368 -8.07 -24.47 -5.43
C GLY A 368 -9.28 -24.50 -6.36
N SER A 369 -9.19 -24.25 -7.67
CA SER A 369 -10.42 -24.17 -8.47
C SER A 369 -10.91 -25.56 -8.91
N SER A 370 -12.16 -25.86 -8.56
CA SER A 370 -12.83 -27.13 -8.82
C SER A 370 -13.04 -27.38 -10.31
N PHE A 371 -12.00 -27.89 -10.99
CA PHE A 371 -12.14 -28.68 -12.22
C PHE A 371 -11.23 -29.90 -12.10
N ALA A 372 -11.86 -31.03 -11.75
CA ALA A 372 -11.25 -32.33 -11.50
C ALA A 372 -10.23 -32.77 -12.57
N ASP A 373 -9.17 -33.45 -12.09
CA ASP A 373 -8.13 -34.17 -12.84
C ASP A 373 -7.60 -33.46 -14.11
N GLY A 374 -6.57 -32.63 -13.91
CA GLY A 374 -5.77 -32.06 -15.00
C GLY A 374 -5.69 -30.53 -15.07
N GLY A 375 -6.09 -29.82 -14.00
CA GLY A 375 -5.87 -28.40 -13.70
C GLY A 375 -5.60 -27.45 -14.89
N ARG A 376 -6.60 -26.63 -15.24
CA ARG A 376 -6.54 -25.69 -16.37
C ARG A 376 -6.49 -24.25 -15.88
N ASN A 377 -5.34 -23.81 -15.38
CA ASN A 377 -5.11 -22.42 -14.96
C ASN A 377 -4.32 -21.60 -15.99
N PHE A 378 -4.07 -22.14 -17.17
CA PHE A 378 -3.40 -21.45 -18.26
C PHE A 378 -4.04 -21.76 -19.61
N ALA A 379 -4.11 -20.76 -20.48
CA ALA A 379 -4.44 -20.96 -21.87
C ALA A 379 -3.72 -19.98 -22.80
N VAL A 380 -3.66 -20.32 -24.08
CA VAL A 380 -3.27 -19.44 -25.18
C VAL A 380 -4.42 -19.38 -26.17
N GLU A 381 -4.82 -18.17 -26.55
CA GLU A 381 -5.87 -17.91 -27.52
C GLU A 381 -5.59 -16.55 -28.20
N ASN A 382 -5.68 -16.49 -29.52
CA ASN A 382 -5.42 -15.28 -30.32
C ASN A 382 -4.06 -14.62 -30.03
N ASP A 383 -2.98 -15.42 -30.07
CA ASP A 383 -1.58 -14.99 -29.84
C ASP A 383 -1.30 -14.39 -28.45
N VAL A 384 -2.23 -14.56 -27.51
CA VAL A 384 -2.09 -14.13 -26.12
C VAL A 384 -2.19 -15.33 -25.20
N TRP A 385 -1.27 -15.44 -24.26
CA TRP A 385 -1.40 -16.37 -23.15
C TRP A 385 -2.09 -15.71 -21.95
N THR A 386 -2.77 -16.51 -21.14
CA THR A 386 -3.46 -16.09 -19.93
C THR A 386 -3.19 -17.07 -18.81
N CYS A 387 -2.77 -16.59 -17.65
CA CYS A 387 -2.80 -17.33 -16.39
C CYS A 387 -4.06 -16.94 -15.62
N TYR A 388 -5.01 -17.86 -15.53
CA TYR A 388 -6.26 -17.68 -14.78
C TYR A 388 -6.05 -17.61 -13.28
N ARG A 389 -4.89 -18.08 -12.78
CA ARG A 389 -4.55 -17.97 -11.35
C ARG A 389 -4.19 -16.54 -10.95
N HIS A 390 -3.50 -15.83 -11.82
CA HIS A 390 -2.96 -14.50 -11.49
C HIS A 390 -3.66 -13.38 -12.26
N GLY A 391 -4.64 -13.69 -13.12
CA GLY A 391 -5.30 -12.70 -13.97
C GLY A 391 -4.32 -12.00 -14.92
N THR A 392 -3.26 -12.68 -15.34
CA THR A 392 -2.18 -12.08 -16.11
C THR A 392 -2.01 -12.73 -17.46
N GLY A 393 -1.25 -12.08 -18.35
CA GLY A 393 -1.05 -12.58 -19.69
C GLY A 393 -0.14 -11.68 -20.53
N GLY A 394 0.00 -12.04 -21.80
CA GLY A 394 0.76 -11.25 -22.75
C GLY A 394 1.07 -12.04 -24.02
N ASN A 395 1.99 -11.51 -24.82
CA ASN A 395 2.54 -12.24 -25.97
C ASN A 395 3.62 -13.26 -25.54
N ALA A 396 4.22 -13.94 -26.51
CA ALA A 396 5.22 -14.98 -26.25
C ALA A 396 6.45 -14.47 -25.48
N LEU A 397 6.91 -13.24 -25.74
CA LEU A 397 8.06 -12.67 -25.02
C LEU A 397 7.76 -12.45 -23.53
N HIS A 398 6.52 -12.06 -23.19
CA HIS A 398 6.08 -12.00 -21.79
C HIS A 398 6.06 -13.38 -21.14
N LEU A 399 5.67 -14.43 -21.89
CA LEU A 399 5.67 -15.80 -21.37
C LEU A 399 7.10 -16.27 -21.07
N VAL A 400 8.04 -15.99 -21.97
CA VAL A 400 9.47 -16.28 -21.74
C VAL A 400 9.98 -15.54 -20.51
N ALA A 401 9.64 -14.26 -20.35
CA ALA A 401 10.04 -13.49 -19.17
C ALA A 401 9.56 -14.12 -17.85
N VAL A 402 8.35 -14.70 -17.84
CA VAL A 402 7.82 -15.42 -16.68
C VAL A 402 8.49 -16.78 -16.48
N MET A 403 8.76 -17.52 -17.56
CA MET A 403 9.38 -18.85 -17.47
C MET A 403 10.84 -18.77 -16.98
N GLU A 404 11.57 -17.77 -17.49
CA GLU A 404 12.97 -17.48 -17.18
C GLU A 404 13.17 -16.57 -15.96
N GLU A 405 12.10 -16.25 -15.22
CA GLU A 405 12.14 -15.49 -13.94
C GLU A 405 12.58 -14.02 -14.04
N TYR A 406 12.54 -13.40 -15.22
CA TYR A 406 12.65 -11.94 -15.36
C TYR A 406 11.43 -11.21 -14.81
N LEU A 407 10.28 -11.88 -14.78
CA LEU A 407 9.03 -11.38 -14.22
C LEU A 407 8.36 -12.47 -13.39
N ASN A 408 7.69 -12.07 -12.31
CA ASN A 408 6.74 -12.99 -11.69
C ASN A 408 5.51 -13.12 -12.59
N CYS A 409 4.84 -14.27 -12.52
CA CYS A 409 3.62 -14.49 -13.30
C CYS A 409 2.54 -13.43 -13.00
N GLY A 410 2.47 -12.93 -11.76
CA GLY A 410 1.55 -11.85 -11.34
C GLY A 410 1.87 -10.48 -11.94
N ASP A 411 3.10 -10.27 -12.37
CA ASP A 411 3.56 -8.99 -12.91
C ASP A 411 3.44 -8.91 -14.45
N ALA A 412 3.08 -10.03 -15.09
CA ALA A 412 2.99 -10.12 -16.53
C ALA A 412 1.79 -9.34 -17.09
N GLY A 413 2.05 -8.37 -17.95
CA GLY A 413 1.01 -7.56 -18.56
C GLY A 413 1.58 -6.37 -19.31
N SER A 414 0.73 -5.41 -19.61
CA SER A 414 1.11 -4.27 -20.45
C SER A 414 2.18 -3.38 -19.80
N GLY A 415 3.34 -3.25 -20.45
CA GLY A 415 4.46 -2.40 -20.02
C GLY A 415 5.33 -2.98 -18.90
N CYS A 416 5.12 -4.23 -18.49
CA CYS A 416 5.97 -4.84 -17.46
C CYS A 416 7.41 -5.02 -17.94
N LEU A 417 7.61 -5.25 -19.25
CA LEU A 417 8.95 -5.36 -19.85
C LEU A 417 9.72 -4.03 -19.87
N ASP A 418 9.02 -2.89 -19.79
CA ASP A 418 9.65 -1.56 -19.74
C ASP A 418 10.37 -1.31 -18.41
N SER A 419 10.03 -2.09 -17.37
CA SER A 419 10.69 -2.02 -16.06
C SER A 419 12.05 -2.71 -16.04
N LEU A 420 12.34 -3.55 -17.03
CA LEU A 420 13.65 -4.19 -17.18
C LEU A 420 14.66 -3.16 -17.65
N SER A 421 15.86 -3.17 -17.05
CA SER A 421 16.99 -2.44 -17.61
C SER A 421 17.28 -2.91 -19.04
N ASP A 422 17.90 -2.07 -19.86
CA ASP A 422 18.21 -2.46 -21.24
C ASP A 422 19.06 -3.75 -21.30
N THR A 423 19.95 -3.97 -20.33
CA THR A 423 20.74 -5.19 -20.20
C THR A 423 19.90 -6.41 -19.83
N GLU A 424 18.94 -6.28 -18.91
CA GLU A 424 18.01 -7.37 -18.57
C GLU A 424 17.07 -7.69 -19.74
N PHE A 425 16.59 -6.66 -20.44
CA PHE A 425 15.76 -6.83 -21.61
C PHE A 425 16.53 -7.50 -22.77
N ALA A 426 17.80 -7.14 -22.96
CA ALA A 426 18.68 -7.80 -23.93
C ALA A 426 18.89 -9.27 -23.58
N GLN A 427 19.13 -9.56 -22.30
CA GLN A 427 19.28 -10.92 -21.80
C GLN A 427 18.00 -11.75 -22.01
N LEU A 428 16.83 -11.21 -21.68
CA LEU A 428 15.54 -11.84 -21.97
C LEU A 428 15.40 -12.20 -23.45
N CYS A 429 15.78 -11.30 -24.36
CA CYS A 429 15.72 -11.57 -25.80
C CYS A 429 16.71 -12.67 -26.22
N LEU A 430 17.91 -12.73 -25.63
CA LEU A 430 18.87 -13.81 -25.88
C LEU A 430 18.33 -15.15 -25.39
N ASP A 431 17.76 -15.21 -24.19
CA ASP A 431 17.14 -16.43 -23.66
C ASP A 431 15.95 -16.87 -24.54
N ALA A 432 15.13 -15.93 -25.00
CA ALA A 432 14.05 -16.21 -25.95
C ALA A 432 14.58 -16.82 -27.26
N ARG A 433 15.71 -16.33 -27.77
CA ARG A 433 16.35 -16.84 -28.99
C ARG A 433 16.94 -18.23 -28.77
N ASP A 434 17.78 -18.36 -27.74
CA ASP A 434 18.66 -19.51 -27.54
C ASP A 434 17.90 -20.71 -26.94
N ASN A 435 16.92 -20.44 -26.06
CA ASN A 435 16.19 -21.47 -25.33
C ASN A 435 14.77 -21.71 -25.90
N HIS A 436 14.16 -20.68 -26.50
CA HIS A 436 12.75 -20.72 -26.93
C HIS A 436 12.54 -20.58 -28.45
N GLY A 437 13.63 -20.50 -29.23
CA GLY A 437 13.58 -20.56 -30.69
C GLY A 437 13.10 -19.28 -31.38
N PHE A 438 13.11 -18.14 -30.68
CA PHE A 438 12.83 -16.84 -31.30
C PHE A 438 13.88 -16.56 -32.37
N SER A 439 13.49 -15.90 -33.45
CA SER A 439 14.39 -15.61 -34.57
C SER A 439 14.02 -14.33 -35.29
N GLY A 440 14.93 -13.85 -36.14
CA GLY A 440 14.78 -12.58 -36.82
C GLY A 440 15.34 -11.42 -36.02
N LYS A 441 14.95 -10.22 -36.42
CA LYS A 441 15.54 -8.97 -35.93
C LYS A 441 15.13 -8.70 -34.48
N PRO A 442 16.07 -8.56 -33.53
CA PRO A 442 15.72 -8.30 -32.14
C PRO A 442 15.12 -6.89 -31.96
N PRO A 443 14.39 -6.63 -30.86
CA PRO A 443 13.94 -5.29 -30.53
C PRO A 443 15.10 -4.32 -30.34
N TYR A 444 14.89 -3.03 -30.60
CA TYR A 444 15.94 -2.01 -30.45
C TYR A 444 16.50 -1.91 -29.03
N GLN A 445 15.65 -2.07 -28.02
CA GLN A 445 16.06 -2.05 -26.62
C GLN A 445 17.08 -3.17 -26.31
N ALA A 446 16.93 -4.35 -26.92
CA ALA A 446 17.90 -5.43 -26.78
C ALA A 446 19.26 -5.07 -27.40
N LEU A 447 19.28 -4.37 -28.54
CA LEU A 447 20.52 -3.87 -29.14
C LEU A 447 21.20 -2.80 -28.25
N LEU A 448 20.40 -1.97 -27.58
CA LEU A 448 20.90 -0.98 -26.61
C LEU A 448 21.52 -1.66 -25.39
N GLY A 449 20.90 -2.73 -24.89
CA GLY A 449 21.47 -3.52 -23.79
C GLY A 449 22.80 -4.17 -24.14
N VAL A 450 22.93 -4.76 -25.34
CA VAL A 450 24.22 -5.28 -25.83
C VAL A 450 25.25 -4.17 -25.99
N ALA A 451 24.86 -2.99 -26.48
CA ALA A 451 25.78 -1.85 -26.57
C ALA A 451 26.31 -1.46 -25.17
N LYS A 452 25.40 -1.35 -24.19
CA LYS A 452 25.73 -0.97 -22.81
C LYS A 452 26.62 -2.00 -22.12
N SER A 453 26.36 -3.29 -22.28
CA SER A 453 27.21 -4.35 -21.69
C SER A 453 28.63 -4.37 -22.26
N GLN A 454 28.81 -3.97 -23.51
CA GLN A 454 30.11 -3.82 -24.16
C GLN A 454 30.78 -2.46 -23.87
N GLY A 455 30.19 -1.63 -23.02
CA GLY A 455 30.73 -0.31 -22.67
C GLY A 455 30.65 0.71 -23.80
N LEU A 456 29.78 0.50 -24.80
CA LEU A 456 29.51 1.47 -25.85
C LEU A 456 28.56 2.54 -25.29
N ALA A 457 28.97 3.81 -25.36
CA ALA A 457 28.19 4.94 -24.88
C ALA A 457 27.04 5.24 -25.85
N ALA A 458 25.90 4.59 -25.64
CA ALA A 458 24.63 4.90 -26.29
C ALA A 458 23.59 5.18 -25.19
N ASP A 459 23.06 6.41 -25.17
CA ASP A 459 22.10 6.85 -24.16
C ASP A 459 20.66 6.56 -24.58
N SER A 460 20.40 6.45 -25.89
CA SER A 460 19.08 6.13 -26.45
C SER A 460 19.16 5.42 -27.81
N ALA A 461 18.07 4.73 -28.18
CA ALA A 461 17.96 4.00 -29.44
C ALA A 461 18.07 4.89 -30.71
N ASP A 462 17.75 6.19 -30.59
CA ASP A 462 17.80 7.15 -31.70
C ASP A 462 19.22 7.55 -32.11
N GLN A 463 20.21 7.19 -31.29
CA GLN A 463 21.64 7.46 -31.58
C GLN A 463 22.25 6.40 -32.52
N PHE A 464 21.51 5.34 -32.88
CA PHE A 464 21.98 4.31 -33.79
C PHE A 464 21.79 4.73 -35.24
N ASP A 465 22.88 5.10 -35.93
CA ASP A 465 22.86 5.13 -37.39
C ASP A 465 22.72 3.72 -37.98
N TYR A 466 22.32 3.61 -39.25
CA TYR A 466 22.12 2.32 -39.92
C TYR A 466 23.36 1.40 -39.86
N GLY A 467 24.57 1.96 -39.89
CA GLY A 467 25.81 1.20 -39.84
C GLY A 467 26.10 0.65 -38.43
N LEU A 468 25.86 1.45 -37.40
CA LEU A 468 25.97 1.03 -36.00
C LEU A 468 24.94 -0.04 -35.65
N ARG A 469 23.74 0.05 -36.22
CA ARG A 469 22.70 -0.98 -36.05
C ARG A 469 23.11 -2.34 -36.59
N ASP A 470 23.70 -2.40 -37.78
CA ASP A 470 24.16 -3.67 -38.37
C ASP A 470 25.29 -4.30 -37.55
N VAL A 471 26.19 -3.47 -37.00
CA VAL A 471 27.25 -3.90 -36.09
C VAL A 471 26.66 -4.47 -34.80
N LEU A 472 25.73 -3.75 -34.16
CA LEU A 472 25.07 -4.22 -32.93
C LEU A 472 24.22 -5.47 -33.16
N THR A 473 23.58 -5.60 -34.32
CA THR A 473 22.84 -6.81 -34.68
C THR A 473 23.81 -7.99 -34.81
N THR A 474 24.96 -7.79 -35.46
CA THR A 474 26.01 -8.83 -35.58
C THR A 474 26.57 -9.20 -34.19
N MET A 475 26.75 -8.21 -33.30
CA MET A 475 27.17 -8.46 -31.92
C MET A 475 26.12 -9.27 -31.14
N TYR A 476 24.85 -8.89 -31.24
CA TYR A 476 23.74 -9.62 -30.62
C TYR A 476 23.70 -11.07 -31.12
N GLU A 477 23.79 -11.30 -32.43
CA GLU A 477 23.84 -12.65 -33.04
C GLU A 477 25.04 -13.48 -32.56
N GLY A 478 26.17 -12.83 -32.25
CA GLY A 478 27.38 -13.47 -31.73
C GLY A 478 27.44 -13.60 -30.20
N THR A 479 26.49 -13.01 -29.46
CA THR A 479 26.42 -13.05 -28.00
C THR A 479 25.56 -14.23 -27.57
N ASP A 480 26.08 -15.08 -26.70
CA ASP A 480 25.32 -16.18 -26.09
C ASP A 480 24.60 -15.69 -24.83
N SER A 481 23.40 -16.20 -24.54
CA SER A 481 22.65 -15.93 -23.32
C SER A 481 23.48 -16.08 -22.02
N GLY A 482 24.48 -16.96 -21.98
CA GLY A 482 25.34 -17.11 -20.79
C GLY A 482 26.45 -16.06 -20.61
N MET A 483 26.55 -15.04 -21.47
CA MET A 483 27.72 -14.15 -21.54
C MET A 483 27.47 -12.67 -21.22
N LEU A 484 26.22 -12.22 -21.01
CA LEU A 484 25.92 -10.84 -20.59
C LEU A 484 25.92 -10.66 -19.08
#